data_AF-A0A954JN24-F1
#
_entry.id   AF-A0A954JN24-F1
#
_cell.length_a   1.000
_cell.length_b   1.000
_cell.length_c   1.000
_cell.angle_alpha   90.00
_cell.angle_beta   90.00
_cell.angle_gamma   90.00
#
_symmetry.space_group_name_H-M   'P 1'
#
loop_
_entity.id
_entity.type
_entity.pdbx_description
1 polymer ?
#
loop_
_entity_poly.entity_id
_entity_poly.type
_entity_poly.pdbx_seq_one_letter_code
_entity_poly.pdbx_strand_id
1 'polypeptide(L)'
;MNWMVPDELDLDDALGQAIGEAMAPERADASEFARGVQERIDRASRMNRGLARTAAALLPPILLPKGIAQGATFIGGTAFKGAGWKAVPGIAALPALAILMVLWTFVVGVRRAVTSQAQTSKPKKAQQEVSAWWGRYLLHVVGACLVLVLLAWLAPVEAVALFVVLSMVSLVGIYGALAKAGLATRREVGYRMGSFLMGLVVWGQIVGDMVGMVSPDQIWTLGLPILLVVGGATCMILGALDSGEKGREWWRVWMYALLAVLISVACAGRWMSSKRTISTEEVREYVERSFLETKPSGSHLNQTCSVVLHLQAIGGSQPDLSGFQHGFRTWLDGEWQTEGDVNPLYLTEAEGLGLLNDGDYLRLRDEYRMERLVKDSRPLRSPEHDVLQVVIRDRERGLSGGERNHIANRVVAGVQPVGNHGCLEDLYWRWQILERIGKPEHVDRLAAAVRENLLATWAVQTNGELACFAPGSASLLPSERIARPLKHLTFVWLDSTDFAVRLMARFGVPEQVDLVQLSAYLEKMGQHYGFKDPSAYEAQAGALHERVTGFPGWRSVAPDPIWTTLLNLRMLLYGSALILFCVFVTWRAPRSPIPLEQTAGI
;
A
#
# COMPACT_ATOMS: atom_id res chain seq x y z
N MET A 1 36.90 63.62 -67.32
CA MET A 1 37.55 62.72 -68.28
C MET A 1 37.37 61.31 -67.75
N ASN A 2 36.41 60.58 -68.32
CA ASN A 2 36.09 59.19 -68.01
C ASN A 2 37.06 58.27 -68.73
N TRP A 3 37.52 57.22 -68.04
CA TRP A 3 38.16 56.07 -68.66
C TRP A 3 37.17 54.90 -68.63
N MET A 4 36.80 54.42 -69.82
CA MET A 4 36.06 53.19 -70.08
C MET A 4 37.00 51.99 -69.95
N VAL A 5 36.50 50.93 -69.30
CA VAL A 5 37.06 49.56 -69.34
C VAL A 5 36.15 48.73 -70.25
N PRO A 6 36.68 47.84 -71.12
CA PRO A 6 35.87 47.06 -72.07
C PRO A 6 35.16 45.86 -71.44
N ASP A 7 34.01 45.54 -72.03
CA ASP A 7 33.07 44.47 -71.67
C ASP A 7 33.69 43.07 -71.56
N GLU A 8 33.27 42.36 -70.51
CA GLU A 8 33.54 40.94 -70.24
C GLU A 8 32.90 40.04 -71.33
N LEU A 9 33.70 39.09 -71.82
CA LEU A 9 33.24 38.01 -72.69
C LEU A 9 32.36 37.02 -71.92
N ASP A 10 31.17 36.80 -72.46
CA ASP A 10 30.11 35.89 -72.00
C ASP A 10 30.51 34.41 -72.20
N LEU A 11 31.32 33.86 -71.29
CA LEU A 11 31.79 32.47 -71.33
C LEU A 11 30.74 31.44 -70.85
N ASP A 12 29.68 31.89 -70.17
CA ASP A 12 28.67 31.00 -69.57
C ASP A 12 27.66 30.48 -70.61
N ASP A 13 27.35 31.26 -71.64
CA ASP A 13 26.39 30.87 -72.69
C ASP A 13 26.94 29.77 -73.61
N ALA A 14 28.23 29.80 -73.93
CA ALA A 14 28.86 28.79 -74.80
C ALA A 14 28.97 27.41 -74.11
N LEU A 15 29.21 27.38 -72.79
CA LEU A 15 29.29 26.14 -72.02
C LEU A 15 27.89 25.55 -71.78
N GLY A 16 26.89 26.40 -71.55
CA GLY A 16 25.48 26.00 -71.43
C GLY A 16 24.93 25.37 -72.72
N GLN A 17 25.30 25.90 -73.88
CA GLN A 17 24.90 25.36 -75.18
C GLN A 17 25.54 24.00 -75.47
N ALA A 18 26.84 23.85 -75.21
CA ALA A 18 27.57 22.60 -75.44
C ALA A 18 27.08 21.44 -74.57
N ILE A 19 26.72 21.71 -73.30
CA ILE A 19 26.13 20.71 -72.39
C ILE A 19 24.69 20.38 -72.79
N GLY A 20 23.95 21.35 -73.30
CA GLY A 20 22.58 21.17 -73.81
C GLY A 20 22.50 20.25 -75.02
N GLU A 21 23.45 20.35 -75.95
CA GLU A 21 23.51 19.52 -77.16
C GLU A 21 24.04 18.11 -76.88
N ALA A 22 25.01 17.97 -75.97
CA ALA A 22 25.57 16.66 -75.60
C ALA A 22 24.58 15.73 -74.87
N MET A 23 23.57 16.29 -74.18
CA MET A 23 22.56 15.52 -73.44
C MET A 23 21.21 15.35 -74.18
N ALA A 24 21.11 15.81 -75.42
CA ALA A 24 19.87 15.73 -76.21
C ALA A 24 19.36 14.29 -76.50
N PRO A 25 20.20 13.26 -76.73
CA PRO A 25 19.70 11.93 -77.10
C PRO A 25 19.31 11.01 -75.92
N GLU A 26 19.55 11.39 -74.65
CA GLU A 26 19.21 10.59 -73.46
C GLU A 26 18.11 11.20 -72.57
N ARG A 27 17.46 12.30 -72.99
CA ARG A 27 16.32 12.84 -72.24
C ARG A 27 15.12 11.91 -72.37
N ALA A 28 14.96 11.01 -71.38
CA ALA A 28 13.68 10.38 -71.09
C ALA A 28 12.61 11.48 -71.02
N ASP A 29 11.51 11.28 -71.76
CA ASP A 29 10.45 12.25 -71.93
C ASP A 29 10.00 12.80 -70.56
N ALA A 30 10.22 14.10 -70.33
CA ALA A 30 9.93 14.76 -69.06
C ALA A 30 8.46 14.60 -68.65
N SER A 31 7.57 14.45 -69.65
CA SER A 31 6.15 14.18 -69.42
C SER A 31 5.92 12.75 -68.93
N GLU A 32 6.71 11.78 -69.39
CA GLU A 32 6.60 10.37 -69.01
C GLU A 32 7.19 10.12 -67.60
N PHE A 33 8.28 10.80 -67.25
CA PHE A 33 8.81 10.80 -65.88
C PHE A 33 7.85 11.47 -64.89
N ALA A 34 7.32 12.65 -65.23
CA ALA A 34 6.33 13.34 -64.40
C ALA A 34 5.06 12.50 -64.21
N ARG A 35 4.59 11.81 -65.26
CA ARG A 35 3.46 10.88 -65.20
C ARG A 35 3.78 9.66 -64.32
N GLY A 36 4.97 9.07 -64.44
CA GLY A 36 5.41 7.94 -63.62
C GLY A 36 5.65 8.28 -62.14
N VAL A 37 6.01 9.53 -61.83
CA VAL A 37 6.08 10.05 -60.44
C VAL A 37 4.67 10.30 -59.90
N GLN A 38 3.80 10.92 -60.69
CA GLN A 38 2.42 11.19 -60.29
C GLN A 38 1.61 9.89 -60.09
N GLU A 39 1.81 8.88 -60.94
CA GLU A 39 1.21 7.55 -60.78
C GLU A 39 1.71 6.83 -59.53
N ARG A 40 2.99 6.97 -59.16
CA ARG A 40 3.53 6.41 -57.90
C ARG A 40 2.98 7.12 -56.68
N ILE A 41 2.82 8.45 -56.73
CA ILE A 41 2.17 9.26 -55.69
C ILE A 41 0.68 8.89 -55.55
N ASP A 42 -0.02 8.70 -56.68
CA ASP A 42 -1.42 8.31 -56.69
C ASP A 42 -1.64 6.85 -56.26
N ARG A 43 -0.72 5.94 -56.59
CA ARG A 43 -0.75 4.54 -56.15
C ARG A 43 -0.42 4.42 -54.65
N ALA A 44 0.55 5.19 -54.15
CA ALA A 44 0.85 5.29 -52.72
C ALA A 44 -0.29 5.94 -51.92
N SER A 45 -0.93 6.97 -52.47
CA SER A 45 -2.07 7.64 -51.82
C SER A 45 -3.34 6.78 -51.83
N ARG A 46 -3.55 5.94 -52.85
CA ARG A 46 -4.64 4.95 -52.92
C ARG A 46 -4.43 3.78 -51.94
N MET A 47 -3.21 3.24 -51.81
CA MET A 47 -2.90 2.19 -50.82
C MET A 47 -3.04 2.67 -49.37
N ASN A 48 -2.66 3.91 -49.06
CA ASN A 48 -2.75 4.46 -47.70
C ASN A 48 -4.16 4.93 -47.30
N ARG A 49 -4.96 5.45 -48.24
CA ARG A 49 -6.34 5.89 -47.94
C ARG A 49 -7.30 4.71 -47.71
N GLY A 50 -7.06 3.58 -48.37
CA GLY A 50 -7.82 2.33 -48.19
C GLY A 50 -7.63 1.80 -46.77
N LEU A 51 -6.43 1.39 -46.39
CA LEU A 51 -6.16 0.80 -45.07
C LEU A 51 -6.37 1.76 -43.88
N ALA A 52 -6.17 3.08 -44.04
CA ALA A 52 -6.45 4.05 -42.97
C ALA A 52 -7.96 4.32 -42.78
N ARG A 53 -8.77 4.31 -43.86
CA ARG A 53 -10.24 4.32 -43.74
C ARG A 53 -10.78 2.97 -43.27
N THR A 54 -10.25 1.85 -43.75
CA THR A 54 -10.70 0.52 -43.33
C THR A 54 -10.30 0.20 -41.90
N ALA A 55 -9.14 0.67 -41.40
CA ALA A 55 -8.76 0.54 -39.99
C ALA A 55 -9.51 1.51 -39.06
N ALA A 56 -9.97 2.66 -39.57
CA ALA A 56 -10.89 3.55 -38.86
C ALA A 56 -12.36 3.09 -38.93
N ALA A 57 -12.72 2.29 -39.94
CA ALA A 57 -14.06 1.70 -40.13
C ALA A 57 -14.19 0.27 -39.57
N LEU A 58 -13.09 -0.43 -39.27
CA LEU A 58 -13.03 -1.70 -38.54
C LEU A 58 -12.94 -1.50 -37.02
N LEU A 59 -13.48 -0.38 -36.53
CA LEU A 59 -14.10 -0.31 -35.21
C LEU A 59 -15.59 -0.57 -35.44
N PRO A 60 -16.06 -1.83 -35.44
CA PRO A 60 -17.41 -2.07 -35.89
C PRO A 60 -18.38 -1.87 -34.72
N PRO A 61 -19.58 -1.36 -35.00
CA PRO A 61 -20.78 -1.54 -34.19
C PRO A 61 -21.24 -3.03 -34.16
N ILE A 62 -20.34 -3.96 -33.82
CA ILE A 62 -20.59 -5.42 -33.76
C ILE A 62 -20.53 -5.96 -32.31
N LEU A 63 -20.20 -5.13 -31.32
CA LEU A 63 -20.23 -5.55 -29.90
C LEU A 63 -21.60 -5.41 -29.22
N LEU A 64 -22.68 -5.23 -29.99
CA LEU A 64 -24.02 -5.47 -29.50
C LEU A 64 -24.69 -6.50 -30.42
N PRO A 65 -25.09 -7.68 -29.89
CA PRO A 65 -26.12 -8.47 -30.55
C PRO A 65 -27.29 -7.52 -30.84
N LYS A 66 -27.84 -7.57 -32.05
CA LYS A 66 -28.95 -6.70 -32.51
C LYS A 66 -30.15 -6.65 -31.55
N GLY A 67 -30.26 -7.57 -30.59
CA GLY A 67 -31.25 -7.55 -29.51
C GLY A 67 -31.05 -6.50 -28.41
N ILE A 68 -29.88 -5.86 -28.27
CA ILE A 68 -29.65 -4.82 -27.22
C ILE A 68 -29.74 -3.40 -27.81
N ALA A 69 -29.43 -3.21 -29.10
CA ALA A 69 -29.58 -1.92 -29.76
C ALA A 69 -31.06 -1.46 -29.89
N GLN A 70 -32.03 -2.40 -29.84
CA GLN A 70 -33.44 -2.07 -29.70
C GLN A 70 -33.88 -1.78 -28.25
N GLY A 71 -33.04 -2.09 -27.25
CA GLY A 71 -33.29 -1.76 -25.84
C GLY A 71 -32.73 -0.39 -25.43
N ALA A 72 -31.72 0.13 -26.12
CA ALA A 72 -31.06 1.40 -25.75
C ALA A 72 -31.87 2.66 -26.09
N THR A 73 -32.91 2.55 -26.92
CA THR A 73 -33.89 3.64 -27.17
C THR A 73 -35.11 3.60 -26.24
N PHE A 74 -35.16 2.68 -25.27
CA PHE A 74 -36.34 2.47 -24.42
C PHE A 74 -36.01 2.27 -22.93
N ILE A 75 -35.15 3.09 -22.32
CA ILE A 75 -35.02 3.10 -20.85
C ILE A 75 -34.92 4.53 -20.32
N GLY A 76 -36.07 5.19 -20.29
CA GLY A 76 -36.44 6.01 -19.13
C GLY A 76 -37.15 5.11 -18.11
N GLY A 77 -36.63 5.06 -16.88
CA GLY A 77 -37.46 4.96 -15.68
C GLY A 77 -37.87 3.61 -15.08
N THR A 78 -38.16 2.51 -15.82
CA THR A 78 -38.94 1.40 -15.16
C THR A 78 -38.55 -0.06 -15.45
N ALA A 79 -37.49 -0.38 -16.19
CA ALA A 79 -37.23 -1.76 -16.64
C ALA A 79 -36.07 -2.52 -15.95
N PHE A 80 -35.71 -2.23 -14.69
CA PHE A 80 -34.59 -2.91 -13.99
C PHE A 80 -34.98 -4.08 -13.06
N LYS A 81 -36.17 -4.66 -13.22
CA LYS A 81 -36.61 -5.82 -12.40
C LYS A 81 -36.52 -7.20 -13.09
N GLY A 82 -36.11 -7.28 -14.37
CA GLY A 82 -36.16 -8.54 -15.13
C GLY A 82 -34.86 -9.02 -15.81
N ALA A 83 -33.80 -8.23 -15.86
CA ALA A 83 -32.60 -8.52 -16.66
C ALA A 83 -31.40 -9.10 -15.85
N GLY A 84 -31.68 -9.79 -14.74
CA GLY A 84 -30.71 -10.06 -13.67
C GLY A 84 -29.64 -11.14 -13.89
N TRP A 85 -29.49 -11.77 -15.06
CA TRP A 85 -28.42 -12.77 -15.25
C TRP A 85 -27.91 -12.96 -16.69
N LYS A 86 -28.71 -12.60 -17.71
CA LYS A 86 -28.34 -12.77 -19.12
C LYS A 86 -27.38 -11.69 -19.66
N ALA A 87 -27.19 -10.59 -18.93
CA ALA A 87 -26.24 -9.52 -19.28
C ALA A 87 -24.81 -9.78 -18.74
N VAL A 88 -24.66 -10.74 -17.81
CA VAL A 88 -23.39 -11.05 -17.14
C VAL A 88 -22.28 -11.50 -18.11
N PRO A 89 -22.53 -12.34 -19.13
CA PRO A 89 -21.49 -12.74 -20.07
C PRO A 89 -20.99 -11.58 -20.94
N GLY A 90 -21.88 -10.65 -21.31
CA GLY A 90 -21.53 -9.46 -22.09
C GLY A 90 -20.69 -8.46 -21.30
N ILE A 91 -21.01 -8.29 -20.02
CA ILE A 91 -20.23 -7.44 -19.10
C ILE A 91 -18.87 -8.08 -18.79
N ALA A 92 -18.81 -9.41 -18.64
CA ALA A 92 -17.56 -10.15 -18.42
C ALA A 92 -16.63 -10.18 -19.66
N ALA A 93 -17.17 -10.02 -20.88
CA ALA A 93 -16.37 -9.99 -22.11
C ALA A 93 -15.78 -8.60 -22.43
N LEU A 94 -16.33 -7.53 -21.84
CA LEU A 94 -15.87 -6.15 -22.08
C LEU A 94 -14.39 -5.93 -21.73
N PRO A 95 -13.85 -6.40 -20.59
CA PRO A 95 -12.42 -6.25 -20.27
C PRO A 95 -11.51 -6.94 -21.30
N ALA A 96 -11.87 -8.14 -21.74
CA ALA A 96 -11.09 -8.89 -22.73
C ALA A 96 -11.10 -8.23 -24.11
N LEU A 97 -12.26 -7.73 -24.55
CA LEU A 97 -12.42 -6.99 -25.80
C LEU A 97 -11.68 -5.65 -25.78
N ALA A 98 -11.71 -4.97 -24.63
CA ALA A 98 -10.98 -3.73 -24.44
C ALA A 98 -9.46 -4.00 -24.48
N ILE A 99 -8.95 -5.02 -23.78
CA ILE A 99 -7.54 -5.43 -23.83
C ILE A 99 -7.11 -5.79 -25.27
N LEU A 100 -7.93 -6.53 -26.02
CA LEU A 100 -7.68 -6.88 -27.42
C LEU A 100 -7.65 -5.64 -28.33
N MET A 101 -8.58 -4.70 -28.14
CA MET A 101 -8.58 -3.43 -28.88
C MET A 101 -7.31 -2.63 -28.61
N VAL A 102 -6.87 -2.58 -27.36
CA VAL A 102 -5.69 -1.82 -26.98
C VAL A 102 -4.39 -2.49 -27.45
N LEU A 103 -4.29 -3.82 -27.36
CA LEU A 103 -3.20 -4.59 -27.96
C LEU A 103 -3.12 -4.39 -29.47
N TRP A 104 -4.28 -4.33 -30.16
CA TRP A 104 -4.32 -4.08 -31.59
C TRP A 104 -3.90 -2.65 -31.94
N THR A 105 -4.38 -1.63 -31.21
CA THR A 105 -3.92 -0.25 -31.41
C THR A 105 -2.44 -0.08 -31.09
N PHE A 106 -1.91 -0.83 -30.12
CA PHE A 106 -0.48 -0.88 -29.83
C PHE A 106 0.31 -1.47 -31.00
N VAL A 107 -0.07 -2.65 -31.49
CA VAL A 107 0.60 -3.30 -32.64
C VAL A 107 0.54 -2.41 -33.88
N VAL A 108 -0.60 -1.79 -34.17
CA VAL A 108 -0.75 -0.86 -35.30
C VAL A 108 0.08 0.41 -35.11
N GLY A 109 0.10 0.97 -33.90
CA GLY A 109 0.89 2.15 -33.55
C GLY A 109 2.40 1.91 -33.67
N VAL A 110 2.89 0.80 -33.12
CA VAL A 110 4.29 0.37 -33.23
C VAL A 110 4.67 0.09 -34.67
N ARG A 111 3.85 -0.66 -35.42
CA ARG A 111 4.11 -0.97 -36.83
C ARG A 111 4.19 0.29 -37.68
N ARG A 112 3.31 1.27 -37.44
CA ARG A 112 3.36 2.58 -38.12
C ARG A 112 4.55 3.42 -37.69
N ALA A 113 4.95 3.34 -36.42
CA ALA A 113 6.18 3.98 -35.96
C ALA A 113 7.42 3.37 -36.63
N VAL A 114 7.40 2.13 -37.11
CA VAL A 114 8.55 1.51 -37.80
C VAL A 114 8.61 1.88 -39.29
N THR A 115 7.50 2.20 -39.93
CA THR A 115 7.47 2.58 -41.36
C THR A 115 7.70 4.09 -41.57
N SER A 116 8.81 4.47 -42.21
CA SER A 116 9.16 5.87 -42.50
C SER A 116 8.27 6.48 -43.59
N GLN A 117 7.71 7.67 -43.36
CA GLN A 117 7.18 8.54 -44.41
C GLN A 117 7.78 9.94 -44.31
N ALA A 118 7.95 10.58 -45.47
CA ALA A 118 8.57 11.90 -45.58
C ALA A 118 7.69 13.02 -44.99
N GLN A 119 8.35 14.02 -44.41
CA GLN A 119 7.76 15.19 -43.75
C GLN A 119 6.71 15.90 -44.62
N THR A 120 5.50 16.12 -44.10
CA THR A 120 4.54 17.04 -44.74
C THR A 120 4.84 18.48 -44.32
N SER A 121 5.21 19.33 -45.27
CA SER A 121 5.71 20.70 -45.08
C SER A 121 4.69 21.76 -44.64
N LYS A 122 3.47 21.39 -44.22
CA LYS A 122 2.37 22.36 -43.94
C LYS A 122 1.73 22.16 -42.57
N PRO A 123 2.23 22.80 -41.49
CA PRO A 123 1.76 22.62 -40.11
C PRO A 123 0.27 22.98 -39.91
N LYS A 124 -0.25 24.00 -40.61
CA LYS A 124 -1.68 24.37 -40.56
C LYS A 124 -2.62 23.24 -41.01
N LYS A 125 -2.19 22.43 -41.98
CA LYS A 125 -3.01 21.35 -42.55
C LYS A 125 -3.10 20.17 -41.57
N ALA A 126 -1.98 19.86 -40.90
CA ALA A 126 -1.94 18.87 -39.84
C ALA A 126 -2.82 19.28 -38.64
N GLN A 127 -2.79 20.56 -38.26
CA GLN A 127 -3.60 21.08 -37.16
C GLN A 127 -5.12 21.01 -37.46
N GLN A 128 -5.51 21.28 -38.72
CA GLN A 128 -6.90 21.10 -39.18
C GLN A 128 -7.32 19.62 -39.22
N GLU A 129 -6.44 18.71 -39.64
CA GLU A 129 -6.74 17.28 -39.63
C GLU A 129 -6.90 16.74 -38.21
N VAL A 130 -6.09 17.23 -37.27
CA VAL A 130 -6.20 16.89 -35.84
C VAL A 130 -7.48 17.46 -35.22
N SER A 131 -7.86 18.71 -35.51
CA SER A 131 -9.10 19.28 -34.98
C SER A 131 -10.34 18.58 -35.56
N ALA A 132 -10.32 18.26 -36.86
CA ALA A 132 -11.39 17.51 -37.52
C ALA A 132 -11.46 16.05 -37.06
N TRP A 133 -10.35 15.49 -36.57
CA TRP A 133 -10.34 14.19 -35.92
C TRP A 133 -11.01 14.29 -34.54
N TRP A 134 -10.59 15.23 -33.69
CA TRP A 134 -11.23 15.42 -32.39
C TRP A 134 -12.71 15.72 -32.51
N GLY A 135 -13.15 16.59 -33.42
CA GLY A 135 -14.57 16.86 -33.65
C GLY A 135 -15.39 15.63 -34.04
N ARG A 136 -14.80 14.67 -34.76
CA ARG A 136 -15.47 13.42 -35.15
C ARG A 136 -15.48 12.36 -34.04
N TYR A 137 -14.45 12.32 -33.22
CA TYR A 137 -14.25 11.23 -32.26
C TYR A 137 -14.39 11.64 -30.79
N LEU A 138 -14.63 12.93 -30.48
CA LEU A 138 -14.76 13.44 -29.11
C LEU A 138 -15.78 12.65 -28.28
N LEU A 139 -16.97 12.41 -28.82
CA LEU A 139 -18.03 11.67 -28.12
C LEU A 139 -17.62 10.23 -27.79
N HIS A 140 -16.83 9.60 -28.67
CA HIS A 140 -16.31 8.24 -28.47
C HIS A 140 -15.23 8.21 -27.39
N VAL A 141 -14.36 9.23 -27.37
CA VAL A 141 -13.35 9.39 -26.32
C VAL A 141 -14.02 9.65 -24.96
N VAL A 142 -15.03 10.53 -24.90
CA VAL A 142 -15.80 10.79 -23.69
C VAL A 142 -16.53 9.53 -23.21
N GLY A 143 -17.14 8.76 -24.12
CA GLY A 143 -17.77 7.48 -23.81
C GLY A 143 -16.78 6.46 -23.25
N ALA A 144 -15.59 6.34 -23.84
CA ALA A 144 -14.53 5.48 -23.32
C ALA A 144 -14.04 5.93 -21.93
N CYS A 145 -13.90 7.24 -21.69
CA CYS A 145 -13.57 7.79 -20.38
C CYS A 145 -14.65 7.49 -19.33
N LEU A 146 -15.93 7.59 -19.69
CA LEU A 146 -17.04 7.22 -18.81
C LEU A 146 -17.04 5.74 -18.46
N VAL A 147 -16.80 4.87 -19.44
CA VAL A 147 -16.66 3.42 -19.23
C VAL A 147 -15.43 3.10 -18.36
N LEU A 148 -14.34 3.84 -18.52
CA LEU A 148 -13.15 3.74 -17.66
C LEU A 148 -13.45 4.10 -16.20
N VAL A 149 -14.17 5.19 -15.96
CA VAL A 149 -14.60 5.60 -14.62
C VAL A 149 -15.56 4.57 -14.02
N LEU A 150 -16.46 4.02 -14.83
CA LEU A 150 -17.40 2.99 -14.41
C LEU A 150 -16.70 1.67 -14.08
N LEU A 151 -15.70 1.27 -14.88
CA LEU A 151 -14.86 0.10 -14.63
C LEU A 151 -13.98 0.30 -13.39
N ALA A 152 -13.46 1.50 -13.14
CA ALA A 152 -12.77 1.85 -11.89
C ALA A 152 -13.62 1.61 -10.64
N TRP A 153 -14.94 1.71 -10.78
CA TRP A 153 -15.90 1.43 -9.71
C TRP A 153 -16.32 -0.05 -9.59
N LEU A 154 -16.29 -0.80 -10.69
CA LEU A 154 -16.88 -2.14 -10.77
C LEU A 154 -15.88 -3.29 -10.89
N ALA A 155 -14.64 -3.00 -11.31
CA ALA A 155 -13.61 -3.99 -11.58
C ALA A 155 -12.48 -3.90 -10.54
N PRO A 156 -11.70 -4.99 -10.36
CA PRO A 156 -10.46 -4.94 -9.58
C PRO A 156 -9.57 -3.82 -10.11
N VAL A 157 -9.01 -3.00 -9.21
CA VAL A 157 -8.16 -1.84 -9.50
C VAL A 157 -7.05 -2.20 -10.51
N GLU A 158 -6.59 -3.44 -10.47
CA GLU A 158 -5.58 -4.03 -11.33
C GLU A 158 -5.97 -4.05 -12.81
N ALA A 159 -7.22 -4.40 -13.13
CA ALA A 159 -7.70 -4.47 -14.50
C ALA A 159 -7.80 -3.07 -15.11
N VAL A 160 -8.18 -2.09 -14.29
CA VAL A 160 -8.34 -0.69 -14.67
C VAL A 160 -6.98 -0.05 -14.86
N ALA A 161 -6.04 -0.28 -13.94
CA ALA A 161 -4.66 0.18 -14.05
C ALA A 161 -3.96 -0.40 -15.30
N LEU A 162 -4.07 -1.72 -15.54
CA LEU A 162 -3.50 -2.35 -16.74
C LEU A 162 -4.10 -1.77 -18.02
N PHE A 163 -5.41 -1.57 -18.04
CA PHE A 163 -6.11 -1.06 -19.21
C PHE A 163 -5.79 0.43 -19.47
N VAL A 164 -5.65 1.25 -18.44
CA VAL A 164 -5.14 2.63 -18.54
C VAL A 164 -3.71 2.61 -19.09
N VAL A 165 -2.81 1.80 -18.53
CA VAL A 165 -1.42 1.70 -18.98
C VAL A 165 -1.35 1.32 -20.46
N LEU A 166 -2.08 0.28 -20.87
CA LEU A 166 -2.13 -0.17 -22.26
C LEU A 166 -2.70 0.93 -23.19
N SER A 167 -3.76 1.63 -22.75
CA SER A 167 -4.39 2.70 -23.54
C SER A 167 -3.43 3.87 -23.73
N MET A 168 -2.66 4.17 -22.69
CA MET A 168 -1.67 5.26 -22.70
C MET A 168 -0.45 4.89 -23.53
N VAL A 169 0.03 3.65 -23.46
CA VAL A 169 1.09 3.13 -24.37
C VAL A 169 0.63 3.22 -25.83
N SER A 170 -0.64 2.93 -26.12
CA SER A 170 -1.20 3.11 -27.48
C SER A 170 -1.20 4.57 -27.92
N LEU A 171 -1.59 5.50 -27.02
CA LEU A 171 -1.58 6.94 -27.29
C LEU A 171 -0.16 7.47 -27.56
N VAL A 172 0.81 7.02 -26.78
CA VAL A 172 2.23 7.36 -26.97
C VAL A 172 2.75 6.78 -28.30
N GLY A 173 2.30 5.59 -28.70
CA GLY A 173 2.60 5.00 -30.01
C GLY A 173 2.05 5.85 -31.18
N ILE A 174 0.84 6.39 -31.03
CA ILE A 174 0.23 7.31 -32.01
C ILE A 174 1.05 8.61 -32.08
N TYR A 175 1.42 9.20 -30.94
CA TYR A 175 2.28 10.40 -30.92
C TYR A 175 3.66 10.15 -31.51
N GLY A 176 4.26 8.98 -31.28
CA GLY A 176 5.52 8.58 -31.91
C GLY A 176 5.43 8.44 -33.43
N ALA A 177 4.30 7.92 -33.93
CA ALA A 177 4.03 7.86 -35.37
C ALA A 177 3.83 9.27 -35.97
N LEU A 178 3.14 10.17 -35.28
CA LEU A 178 2.98 11.57 -35.68
C LEU A 178 4.32 12.32 -35.68
N ALA A 179 5.14 12.10 -34.66
CA ALA A 179 6.48 12.66 -34.57
C ALA A 179 7.37 12.18 -35.73
N LYS A 180 7.37 10.89 -36.04
CA LYS A 180 8.12 10.35 -37.20
C LYS A 180 7.61 10.82 -38.56
N ALA A 181 6.32 11.15 -38.67
CA ALA A 181 5.76 11.82 -39.85
C ALA A 181 6.14 13.32 -39.93
N GLY A 182 6.90 13.83 -38.94
CA GLY A 182 7.33 15.23 -38.86
C GLY A 182 6.22 16.19 -38.47
N LEU A 183 5.13 15.68 -37.90
CA LEU A 183 3.97 16.46 -37.48
C LEU A 183 4.07 16.98 -36.04
N ALA A 184 5.05 16.50 -35.28
CA ALA A 184 5.34 16.96 -33.93
C ALA A 184 6.87 16.99 -33.72
N THR A 185 7.37 18.08 -33.18
CA THR A 185 8.79 18.21 -32.83
C THR A 185 9.10 17.52 -31.52
N ARG A 186 10.38 17.20 -31.28
CA ARG A 186 10.86 16.68 -29.98
C ARG A 186 10.45 17.56 -28.81
N ARG A 187 10.48 18.89 -29.01
CA ARG A 187 9.98 19.89 -28.06
C ARG A 187 8.52 19.59 -27.69
N GLU A 188 7.65 19.51 -28.69
CA GLU A 188 6.21 19.34 -28.47
C GLU A 188 5.87 17.96 -27.87
N VAL A 189 6.55 16.91 -28.31
CA VAL A 189 6.39 15.57 -27.76
C VAL A 189 6.86 15.54 -26.30
N GLY A 190 8.04 16.07 -26.00
CA GLY A 190 8.60 16.10 -24.65
C GLY A 190 7.71 16.83 -23.65
N TYR A 191 7.16 17.99 -24.03
CA TYR A 191 6.22 18.72 -23.17
C TYR A 191 4.89 17.99 -22.95
N ARG A 192 4.33 17.37 -24.00
CA ARG A 192 3.07 16.63 -23.88
C ARG A 192 3.23 15.37 -23.04
N MET A 193 4.29 14.60 -23.28
CA MET A 193 4.61 13.39 -22.51
C MET A 193 4.97 13.73 -21.06
N GLY A 194 5.77 14.77 -20.85
CA GLY A 194 6.10 15.24 -19.52
C GLY A 194 4.87 15.69 -18.73
N SER A 195 4.03 16.54 -19.32
CA SER A 195 2.79 17.03 -18.70
C SER A 195 1.82 15.88 -18.42
N PHE A 196 1.80 14.88 -19.29
CA PHE A 196 0.99 13.68 -19.12
C PHE A 196 1.42 12.87 -17.89
N LEU A 197 2.71 12.57 -17.75
CA LEU A 197 3.23 11.83 -16.59
C LEU A 197 2.99 12.60 -15.28
N MET A 198 3.17 13.93 -15.29
CA MET A 198 2.86 14.78 -14.13
C MET A 198 1.35 14.81 -13.82
N GLY A 199 0.51 14.89 -14.85
CA GLY A 199 -0.95 14.85 -14.70
C GLY A 199 -1.43 13.53 -14.09
N LEU A 200 -0.80 12.40 -14.44
CA LEU A 200 -1.09 11.11 -13.82
C LEU A 200 -0.79 11.09 -12.32
N VAL A 201 0.23 11.81 -11.87
CA VAL A 201 0.54 11.91 -10.44
C VAL A 201 -0.58 12.64 -9.71
N VAL A 202 -1.00 13.80 -10.24
CA VAL A 202 -2.07 14.60 -9.63
C VAL A 202 -3.40 13.85 -9.63
N TRP A 203 -3.79 13.27 -10.77
CA TRP A 203 -5.04 12.50 -10.88
C TRP A 203 -4.99 11.21 -10.06
N GLY A 204 -3.85 10.52 -10.04
CA GLY A 204 -3.68 9.30 -9.26
C GLY A 204 -3.83 9.56 -7.76
N GLN A 205 -3.31 10.68 -7.26
CA GLN A 205 -3.48 11.08 -5.86
C GLN A 205 -4.93 11.50 -5.56
N ILE A 206 -5.56 12.34 -6.41
CA ILE A 206 -6.96 12.77 -6.20
C ILE A 206 -7.91 11.58 -6.20
N VAL A 207 -7.81 10.70 -7.21
CA VAL A 207 -8.68 9.53 -7.33
C VAL A 207 -8.36 8.52 -6.23
N GLY A 208 -7.08 8.32 -5.91
CA GLY A 208 -6.65 7.43 -4.83
C GLY A 208 -7.21 7.83 -3.47
N ASP A 209 -7.13 9.12 -3.14
CA ASP A 209 -7.66 9.68 -1.90
C ASP A 209 -9.21 9.65 -1.89
N MET A 210 -9.87 9.95 -3.02
CA MET A 210 -11.35 9.94 -3.10
C MET A 210 -11.96 8.54 -2.95
N VAL A 211 -11.30 7.50 -3.48
CA VAL A 211 -11.85 6.14 -3.46
C VAL A 211 -11.35 5.35 -2.24
N GLY A 212 -10.46 5.92 -1.42
CA GLY A 212 -9.90 5.25 -0.24
C GLY A 212 -9.13 3.97 -0.59
N MET A 213 -8.72 3.81 -1.85
CA MET A 213 -8.06 2.62 -2.38
C MET A 213 -6.55 2.60 -2.14
N VAL A 214 -5.98 3.72 -1.71
CA VAL A 214 -4.54 3.90 -1.52
C VAL A 214 -4.24 3.73 -0.03
N SER A 215 -3.80 2.54 0.36
CA SER A 215 -3.29 2.33 1.70
C SER A 215 -1.85 2.90 1.77
N PRO A 216 -1.58 3.87 2.66
CA PRO A 216 -0.31 4.63 2.66
C PRO A 216 0.94 3.79 2.98
N ASP A 217 0.75 2.56 3.41
CA ASP A 217 1.72 1.53 3.73
C ASP A 217 2.27 0.79 2.50
N GLN A 218 1.63 0.90 1.33
CA GLN A 218 2.12 0.19 0.13
C GLN A 218 3.20 0.98 -0.62
N ILE A 219 4.35 0.35 -0.86
CA ILE A 219 5.54 0.92 -1.54
C ILE A 219 5.22 1.70 -2.83
N TRP A 220 4.22 1.26 -3.61
CA TRP A 220 3.85 1.91 -4.86
C TRP A 220 3.12 3.25 -4.66
N THR A 221 2.47 3.48 -3.52
CA THR A 221 1.79 4.75 -3.22
C THR A 221 2.76 5.92 -3.11
N LEU A 222 4.02 5.61 -2.76
CA LEU A 222 5.11 6.56 -2.63
C LEU A 222 6.07 6.50 -3.83
N GLY A 223 6.45 5.29 -4.25
CA GLY A 223 7.44 5.10 -5.31
C GLY A 223 6.93 5.47 -6.71
N LEU A 224 5.66 5.20 -7.03
CA LEU A 224 5.11 5.46 -8.37
C LEU A 224 5.00 6.96 -8.67
N PRO A 225 4.49 7.82 -7.77
CA PRO A 225 4.51 9.27 -7.97
C PRO A 225 5.90 9.82 -8.26
N ILE A 226 6.89 9.43 -7.47
CA ILE A 226 8.29 9.88 -7.63
C ILE A 226 8.83 9.45 -8.99
N LEU A 227 8.63 8.19 -9.38
CA LEU A 227 9.03 7.68 -10.69
C LEU A 227 8.39 8.47 -11.83
N LEU A 228 7.07 8.69 -11.79
CA LEU A 228 6.33 9.43 -12.82
C LEU A 228 6.81 10.88 -12.93
N VAL A 229 7.08 11.53 -11.80
CA VAL A 229 7.67 12.86 -11.74
C VAL A 229 9.04 12.91 -12.41
N VAL A 230 9.94 11.98 -12.07
CA VAL A 230 11.30 11.90 -12.66
C VAL A 230 11.21 11.64 -14.16
N GLY A 231 10.35 10.71 -14.58
CA GLY A 231 10.10 10.42 -15.99
C GLY A 231 9.52 11.62 -16.75
N GLY A 232 8.59 12.34 -16.13
CA GLY A 232 7.97 13.54 -16.68
C GLY A 232 8.99 14.66 -16.88
N ALA A 233 9.81 14.94 -15.86
CA ALA A 233 10.89 15.92 -15.92
C ALA A 233 11.91 15.56 -17.00
N THR A 234 12.28 14.28 -17.11
CA THR A 234 13.20 13.78 -18.15
C THR A 234 12.66 14.06 -19.56
N CYS A 235 11.38 13.79 -19.82
CA CYS A 235 10.76 14.08 -21.13
C CYS A 235 10.79 15.59 -21.44
N MET A 236 10.53 16.45 -20.45
CA MET A 236 10.56 17.89 -20.66
C MET A 236 11.98 18.43 -20.89
N ILE A 237 12.98 17.94 -20.14
CA ILE A 237 14.38 18.30 -20.34
C ILE A 237 14.82 17.92 -21.76
N LEU A 238 14.47 16.71 -22.22
CA LEU A 238 14.76 16.28 -23.59
C LEU A 238 14.09 17.17 -24.66
N GLY A 239 12.91 17.71 -24.36
CA GLY A 239 12.22 18.68 -25.22
C GLY A 239 12.87 20.07 -25.20
N ALA A 240 13.29 20.55 -24.02
CA ALA A 240 13.87 21.87 -23.82
C ALA A 240 15.32 21.99 -24.34
N LEU A 241 16.11 20.91 -24.28
CA LEU A 241 17.47 20.88 -24.84
C LEU A 241 17.50 21.14 -26.35
N ASP A 242 16.37 20.96 -27.04
CA ASP A 242 16.24 21.08 -28.49
C ASP A 242 15.69 22.43 -28.95
N SER A 243 15.24 23.30 -28.03
CA SER A 243 14.47 24.50 -28.40
C SER A 243 15.30 25.74 -28.72
N GLY A 244 16.61 25.75 -28.44
CA GLY A 244 17.51 26.89 -28.73
C GLY A 244 17.23 28.18 -27.93
N GLU A 245 16.02 28.36 -27.42
CA GLU A 245 15.54 29.51 -26.64
C GLU A 245 15.81 29.32 -25.14
N LYS A 246 16.90 29.92 -24.62
CA LYS A 246 17.37 29.70 -23.24
C LYS A 246 16.52 30.30 -22.11
N GLY A 247 15.46 31.08 -22.38
CA GLY A 247 14.75 31.84 -21.34
C GLY A 247 13.43 31.23 -20.84
N ARG A 248 12.39 31.29 -21.68
CA ARG A 248 10.99 30.98 -21.28
C ARG A 248 10.73 29.48 -21.08
N GLU A 249 11.53 28.64 -21.73
CA GLU A 249 11.44 27.18 -21.72
C GLU A 249 12.02 26.59 -20.42
N TRP A 250 13.17 27.11 -19.98
CA TRP A 250 13.80 26.70 -18.73
C TRP A 250 12.96 27.04 -17.51
N TRP A 251 12.20 28.14 -17.54
CA TRP A 251 11.24 28.47 -16.49
C TRP A 251 10.20 27.35 -16.28
N ARG A 252 9.69 26.75 -17.35
CA ARG A 252 8.74 25.62 -17.23
C ARG A 252 9.43 24.41 -16.62
N VAL A 253 10.63 24.06 -17.10
CA VAL A 253 11.43 22.96 -16.52
C VAL A 253 11.65 23.18 -15.02
N TRP A 254 12.01 24.40 -14.61
CA TRP A 254 12.16 24.77 -13.20
C TRP A 254 10.86 24.68 -12.40
N MET A 255 9.73 25.16 -12.95
CA MET A 255 8.43 25.04 -12.30
C MET A 255 8.02 23.58 -12.08
N TYR A 256 8.27 22.70 -13.06
CA TYR A 256 8.01 21.26 -12.91
C TYR A 256 9.01 20.57 -11.99
N ALA A 257 10.27 21.01 -11.94
CA ALA A 257 11.25 20.54 -10.96
C ALA A 257 10.86 20.96 -9.54
N LEU A 258 10.32 22.17 -9.36
CA LEU A 258 9.77 22.61 -8.08
C LEU A 258 8.54 21.77 -7.69
N LEU A 259 7.62 21.53 -8.63
CA LEU A 259 6.47 20.65 -8.41
C LEU A 259 6.92 19.23 -8.05
N ALA A 260 7.97 18.72 -8.69
CA ALA A 260 8.59 17.44 -8.38
C ALA A 260 9.08 17.37 -6.93
N VAL A 261 9.79 18.41 -6.48
CA VAL A 261 10.26 18.54 -5.10
C VAL A 261 9.07 18.61 -4.13
N LEU A 262 8.05 19.41 -4.42
CA LEU A 262 6.86 19.53 -3.57
C LEU A 262 6.11 18.20 -3.44
N ILE A 263 5.92 17.47 -4.54
CA ILE A 263 5.32 16.13 -4.53
C ILE A 263 6.19 15.16 -3.73
N SER A 264 7.52 15.22 -3.90
CA SER A 264 8.44 14.36 -3.16
C SER A 264 8.42 14.64 -1.66
N VAL A 265 8.33 15.90 -1.25
CA VAL A 265 8.17 16.32 0.15
C VAL A 265 6.81 15.86 0.71
N ALA A 266 5.73 16.01 -0.06
CA ALA A 266 4.41 15.52 0.34
C ALA A 266 4.38 13.99 0.49
N CYS A 267 5.03 13.26 -0.42
CA CYS A 267 5.21 11.81 -0.34
C CYS A 267 6.08 11.44 0.88
N ALA A 268 7.20 12.12 1.11
CA ALA A 268 8.06 11.88 2.27
C ALA A 268 7.31 12.17 3.59
N GLY A 269 6.50 13.22 3.65
CA GLY A 269 5.62 13.51 4.78
C GLY A 269 4.60 12.39 5.01
N ARG A 270 3.96 11.89 3.94
CA ARG A 270 3.06 10.73 4.00
C ARG A 270 3.77 9.46 4.47
N TRP A 271 5.00 9.22 4.00
CA TRP A 271 5.81 8.07 4.40
C TRP A 271 6.25 8.14 5.86
N MET A 272 6.69 9.31 6.33
CA MET A 272 6.97 9.52 7.75
C MET A 272 5.71 9.33 8.59
N SER A 273 4.53 9.65 8.04
CA SER A 273 3.24 9.34 8.64
C SER A 273 2.71 7.94 8.35
N SER A 274 3.47 7.06 7.70
CA SER A 274 3.07 5.67 7.55
C SER A 274 3.29 4.93 8.86
N LYS A 275 2.44 3.94 9.12
CA LYS A 275 2.60 3.11 10.30
C LYS A 275 3.71 2.09 10.03
N ARG A 276 4.61 1.92 10.99
CA ARG A 276 5.62 0.87 10.98
C ARG A 276 5.39 -0.07 12.16
N THR A 277 5.66 -1.35 11.95
CA THR A 277 5.69 -2.35 13.03
C THR A 277 6.79 -1.97 14.02
N ILE A 278 6.46 -1.91 15.31
CA ILE A 278 7.43 -1.67 16.37
C ILE A 278 8.46 -2.82 16.43
N SER A 279 9.73 -2.47 16.50
CA SER A 279 10.83 -3.43 16.67
C SER A 279 11.05 -3.77 18.15
N THR A 280 11.67 -4.92 18.44
CA THR A 280 12.06 -5.31 19.80
C THR A 280 12.97 -4.27 20.47
N GLU A 281 13.80 -3.59 19.68
CA GLU A 281 14.63 -2.49 20.16
C GLU A 281 13.80 -1.28 20.59
N GLU A 282 12.79 -0.90 19.82
CA GLU A 282 11.88 0.19 20.18
C GLU A 282 11.00 -0.14 21.39
N VAL A 283 10.61 -1.41 21.55
CA VAL A 283 9.93 -1.89 22.77
C VAL A 283 10.85 -1.75 23.98
N ARG A 284 12.15 -2.02 23.82
CA ARG A 284 13.16 -1.84 24.87
C ARG A 284 13.34 -0.36 25.23
N GLU A 285 13.56 0.49 24.23
CA GLU A 285 13.66 1.95 24.43
C GLU A 285 12.40 2.53 25.10
N TYR A 286 11.22 2.02 24.74
CA TYR A 286 9.96 2.38 25.39
C TYR A 286 10.00 2.12 26.90
N VAL A 287 10.45 0.94 27.34
CA VAL A 287 10.57 0.62 28.78
C VAL A 287 11.54 1.58 29.46
N GLU A 288 12.70 1.84 28.85
CA GLU A 288 13.74 2.71 29.40
C GLU A 288 13.28 4.17 29.57
N ARG A 289 12.37 4.66 28.71
CA ARG A 289 11.85 6.05 28.75
C ARG A 289 10.50 6.23 29.44
N SER A 290 9.67 5.18 29.52
CA SER A 290 8.25 5.24 29.91
C SER A 290 7.93 6.05 31.18
N PHE A 291 8.82 6.03 32.18
CA PHE A 291 8.65 6.73 33.45
C PHE A 291 9.48 8.02 33.61
N LEU A 292 10.31 8.35 32.62
CA LEU A 292 11.03 9.64 32.59
C LEU A 292 10.15 10.76 32.01
N GLU A 293 9.19 10.42 31.16
CA GLU A 293 8.49 11.39 30.31
C GLU A 293 6.99 11.56 30.63
N THR A 294 6.39 10.62 31.36
CA THR A 294 4.94 10.62 31.65
C THR A 294 4.63 10.44 33.12
N LYS A 295 3.62 11.16 33.64
CA LYS A 295 3.04 10.88 34.96
C LYS A 295 2.29 9.55 34.87
N PRO A 296 2.76 8.48 35.53
CA PRO A 296 2.20 7.15 35.33
C PRO A 296 0.82 7.03 36.00
N SER A 297 -0.08 6.29 35.35
CA SER A 297 -1.29 5.75 35.97
C SER A 297 -1.05 4.29 36.37
N GLY A 298 -1.85 3.76 37.31
CA GLY A 298 -1.76 2.34 37.69
C GLY A 298 -1.98 1.37 36.51
N SER A 299 -2.84 1.73 35.55
CA SER A 299 -3.04 0.94 34.32
C SER A 299 -1.80 0.95 33.41
N HIS A 300 -1.16 2.10 33.24
CA HIS A 300 0.07 2.24 32.45
C HIS A 300 1.23 1.46 33.08
N LEU A 301 1.31 1.46 34.41
CA LEU A 301 2.26 0.65 35.16
C LEU A 301 2.05 -0.84 34.86
N ASN A 302 0.82 -1.35 35.00
CA ASN A 302 0.54 -2.77 34.78
C ASN A 302 0.93 -3.23 33.36
N GLN A 303 0.61 -2.41 32.36
CA GLN A 303 1.01 -2.68 30.97
C GLN A 303 2.52 -2.67 30.77
N THR A 304 3.22 -1.70 31.36
CA THR A 304 4.68 -1.61 31.26
C THR A 304 5.35 -2.79 31.98
N CYS A 305 4.87 -3.19 33.17
CA CYS A 305 5.31 -4.42 33.84
C CYS A 305 5.09 -5.64 32.95
N SER A 306 3.94 -5.73 32.26
CA SER A 306 3.68 -6.83 31.33
C SER A 306 4.70 -6.87 30.19
N VAL A 307 5.01 -5.72 29.58
CA VAL A 307 6.05 -5.60 28.54
C VAL A 307 7.39 -6.12 29.04
N VAL A 308 7.83 -5.69 30.23
CA VAL A 308 9.10 -6.13 30.84
C VAL A 308 9.13 -7.65 31.01
N LEU A 309 8.05 -8.25 31.52
CA LEU A 309 7.97 -9.70 31.73
C LEU A 309 8.02 -10.49 30.41
N HIS A 310 7.46 -9.95 29.33
CA HIS A 310 7.59 -10.55 28.00
C HIS A 310 9.02 -10.46 27.47
N LEU A 311 9.68 -9.31 27.60
CA LEU A 311 11.09 -9.13 27.21
C LEU A 311 12.04 -10.06 28.00
N GLN A 312 11.79 -10.25 29.29
CA GLN A 312 12.53 -11.20 30.12
C GLN A 312 12.33 -12.64 29.65
N ALA A 313 11.12 -13.00 29.24
CA ALA A 313 10.78 -14.35 28.80
C ALA A 313 11.33 -14.72 27.41
N ILE A 314 11.47 -13.74 26.49
CA ILE A 314 12.01 -13.97 25.14
C ILE A 314 13.49 -14.37 25.18
N GLY A 315 14.24 -13.83 26.14
CA GLY A 315 15.70 -14.00 26.22
C GLY A 315 16.41 -13.09 25.22
N GLY A 316 17.39 -12.32 25.68
CA GLY A 316 18.07 -11.30 24.88
C GLY A 316 18.60 -10.16 25.74
N SER A 317 19.04 -9.09 25.08
CA SER A 317 19.46 -7.85 25.76
C SER A 317 18.29 -7.26 26.54
N GLN A 318 18.40 -7.29 27.86
CA GLN A 318 17.36 -6.75 28.75
C GLN A 318 17.39 -5.22 28.74
N PRO A 319 16.22 -4.55 28.89
CA PRO A 319 16.17 -3.11 29.11
C PRO A 319 16.89 -2.72 30.40
N ASP A 320 17.47 -1.52 30.42
CA ASP A 320 17.87 -0.90 31.69
C ASP A 320 16.62 -0.49 32.49
N LEU A 321 16.34 -1.23 33.58
CA LEU A 321 15.19 -0.98 34.42
C LEU A 321 15.42 0.14 35.44
N SER A 322 16.60 0.75 35.53
CA SER A 322 16.93 1.73 36.57
C SER A 322 15.98 2.93 36.56
N GLY A 323 15.72 3.50 35.37
CA GLY A 323 14.78 4.62 35.20
C GLY A 323 13.34 4.23 35.53
N PHE A 324 12.91 3.06 35.04
CA PHE A 324 11.59 2.49 35.34
C PHE A 324 11.39 2.24 36.84
N GLN A 325 12.36 1.62 37.52
CA GLN A 325 12.34 1.36 38.96
C GLN A 325 12.26 2.66 39.75
N HIS A 326 13.06 3.66 39.41
CA HIS A 326 13.04 4.96 40.07
C HIS A 326 11.68 5.67 39.91
N GLY A 327 11.12 5.66 38.70
CA GLY A 327 9.82 6.26 38.44
C GLY A 327 8.67 5.52 39.12
N PHE A 328 8.70 4.18 39.10
CA PHE A 328 7.75 3.35 39.86
C PHE A 328 7.76 3.72 41.34
N ARG A 329 8.95 3.84 41.95
CA ARG A 329 9.09 4.24 43.35
C ARG A 329 8.54 5.62 43.63
N THR A 330 8.93 6.59 42.81
CA THR A 330 8.42 7.96 42.92
C THR A 330 6.89 8.01 42.84
N TRP A 331 6.29 7.23 41.93
CA TRP A 331 4.84 7.14 41.82
C TRP A 331 4.19 6.50 43.05
N LEU A 332 4.67 5.33 43.46
CA LEU A 332 4.10 4.57 44.57
C LEU A 332 4.16 5.38 45.88
N ASP A 333 5.31 5.99 46.16
CA ASP A 333 5.50 6.83 47.34
C ASP A 333 4.59 8.07 47.30
N GLY A 334 4.34 8.62 46.11
CA GLY A 334 3.41 9.73 45.90
C GLY A 334 1.96 9.34 46.21
N GLU A 335 1.48 8.23 45.66
CA GLU A 335 0.14 7.70 45.95
C GLU A 335 -0.05 7.43 47.45
N TRP A 336 1.02 6.95 48.10
CA TRP A 336 1.06 6.58 49.52
C TRP A 336 0.94 7.79 50.43
N GLN A 337 1.33 8.98 49.95
CA GLN A 337 1.24 10.25 50.66
C GLN A 337 -0.12 10.92 50.47
N THR A 338 -0.80 10.67 49.36
CA THR A 338 -2.08 11.32 49.03
C THR A 338 -3.31 10.61 49.64
N GLU A 339 -3.12 9.64 50.53
CA GLU A 339 -4.18 8.76 51.05
C GLU A 339 -5.01 8.07 49.95
N GLY A 340 -4.43 7.92 48.75
CA GLY A 340 -5.09 7.25 47.64
C GLY A 340 -5.18 5.75 47.90
N ASP A 341 -6.37 5.17 47.71
CA ASP A 341 -6.53 3.71 47.68
C ASP A 341 -5.84 3.16 46.43
N VAL A 342 -4.64 2.62 46.61
CA VAL A 342 -3.93 2.01 45.51
C VAL A 342 -4.44 0.62 45.28
N ASN A 343 -4.96 0.43 44.07
CA ASN A 343 -5.50 -0.84 43.64
C ASN A 343 -4.39 -1.91 43.60
N PRO A 344 -4.45 -2.95 44.46
CA PRO A 344 -3.43 -3.99 44.52
C PRO A 344 -3.24 -4.76 43.21
N LEU A 345 -4.24 -4.74 42.32
CA LEU A 345 -4.15 -5.40 41.01
C LEU A 345 -2.97 -4.87 40.19
N TYR A 346 -2.73 -3.56 40.21
CA TYR A 346 -1.65 -2.94 39.45
C TYR A 346 -0.26 -3.28 39.99
N LEU A 347 -0.18 -3.79 41.22
CA LEU A 347 1.08 -4.08 41.90
C LEU A 347 1.47 -5.56 41.82
N THR A 348 0.60 -6.42 41.32
CA THR A 348 0.90 -7.86 41.28
C THR A 348 2.01 -8.18 40.29
N GLU A 349 1.97 -7.60 39.08
CA GLU A 349 3.06 -7.77 38.11
C GLU A 349 4.33 -7.03 38.56
N ALA A 350 4.18 -5.90 39.26
CA ALA A 350 5.31 -5.18 39.87
C ALA A 350 6.00 -6.03 40.97
N GLU A 351 5.22 -6.79 41.74
CA GLU A 351 5.74 -7.76 42.70
C GLU A 351 6.51 -8.89 42.02
N GLY A 352 6.00 -9.43 40.91
CA GLY A 352 6.70 -10.44 40.11
C GLY A 352 8.05 -9.95 39.55
N LEU A 353 8.19 -8.64 39.34
CA LEU A 353 9.45 -7.99 38.94
C LEU A 353 10.36 -7.62 40.13
N GLY A 354 9.97 -7.97 41.36
CA GLY A 354 10.73 -7.65 42.57
C GLY A 354 10.76 -6.16 42.91
N LEU A 355 9.79 -5.38 42.41
CA LEU A 355 9.77 -3.94 42.60
C LEU A 355 9.27 -3.51 43.97
N LEU A 356 8.57 -4.37 44.72
CA LEU A 356 8.01 -4.05 46.05
C LEU A 356 9.01 -4.33 47.20
N ASN A 357 8.97 -3.50 48.24
CA ASN A 357 9.78 -3.60 49.44
C ASN A 357 8.92 -4.00 50.65
N ASP A 358 9.57 -4.33 51.78
CA ASP A 358 8.88 -4.76 53.02
C ASP A 358 7.83 -3.75 53.53
N GLY A 359 8.09 -2.45 53.37
CA GLY A 359 7.14 -1.39 53.74
C GLY A 359 5.89 -1.37 52.87
N ASP A 360 6.00 -1.72 51.59
CA ASP A 360 4.86 -1.80 50.67
C ASP A 360 3.93 -2.96 51.05
N TYR A 361 4.49 -4.13 51.36
CA TYR A 361 3.71 -5.29 51.78
C TYR A 361 2.92 -5.01 53.07
N LEU A 362 3.50 -4.28 54.02
CA LEU A 362 2.82 -3.86 55.25
C LEU A 362 1.61 -2.94 54.98
N ARG A 363 1.72 -2.06 53.98
CA ARG A 363 0.63 -1.14 53.59
C ARG A 363 -0.47 -1.83 52.79
N LEU A 364 -0.11 -2.83 51.99
CA LEU A 364 -1.03 -3.60 51.14
C LEU A 364 -1.74 -4.73 51.90
N ARG A 365 -1.40 -4.91 53.17
CA ARG A 365 -1.93 -5.93 54.04
C ARG A 365 -3.43 -5.77 54.27
N ASP A 366 -4.19 -6.80 53.90
CA ASP A 366 -5.61 -6.94 54.24
C ASP A 366 -5.78 -8.16 55.16
N GLU A 367 -5.85 -7.93 56.47
CA GLU A 367 -6.03 -9.00 57.48
C GLU A 367 -7.26 -9.85 57.21
N TYR A 368 -8.36 -9.23 56.80
CA TYR A 368 -9.60 -9.95 56.54
C TYR A 368 -9.42 -10.92 55.37
N ARG A 369 -8.80 -10.48 54.28
CA ARG A 369 -8.51 -11.35 53.14
C ARG A 369 -7.51 -12.45 53.51
N MET A 370 -6.42 -12.10 54.19
CA MET A 370 -5.42 -13.09 54.62
C MET A 370 -6.01 -14.18 55.51
N GLU A 371 -6.85 -13.82 56.48
CA GLU A 371 -7.53 -14.81 57.31
C GLU A 371 -8.49 -15.68 56.49
N ARG A 372 -9.21 -15.08 55.53
CA ARG A 372 -10.10 -15.82 54.64
C ARG A 372 -9.37 -16.77 53.71
N LEU A 373 -8.15 -16.48 53.28
CA LEU A 373 -7.35 -17.41 52.46
C LEU A 373 -7.15 -18.76 53.17
N VAL A 374 -7.01 -18.74 54.49
CA VAL A 374 -6.75 -19.95 55.28
C VAL A 374 -8.02 -20.56 55.89
N LYS A 375 -8.93 -19.74 56.42
CA LYS A 375 -10.07 -20.23 57.22
C LYS A 375 -11.31 -20.58 56.38
N ASP A 376 -11.51 -19.91 55.24
CA ASP A 376 -12.71 -20.12 54.41
C ASP A 376 -12.59 -21.44 53.63
N SER A 377 -13.70 -22.17 53.49
CA SER A 377 -13.78 -23.41 52.72
C SER A 377 -14.32 -23.19 51.30
N ARG A 378 -14.84 -22.00 51.00
CA ARG A 378 -15.42 -21.68 49.69
C ARG A 378 -14.34 -21.52 48.62
N PRO A 379 -14.62 -21.87 47.35
CA PRO A 379 -13.70 -21.62 46.25
C PRO A 379 -13.26 -20.16 46.16
N LEU A 380 -12.01 -19.92 45.72
CA LEU A 380 -11.48 -18.59 45.48
C LEU A 380 -12.18 -17.98 44.26
N ARG A 381 -12.88 -16.86 44.45
CA ARG A 381 -13.74 -16.23 43.43
C ARG A 381 -13.08 -15.11 42.65
N SER A 382 -12.03 -14.48 43.20
CA SER A 382 -11.34 -13.33 42.61
C SER A 382 -9.83 -13.50 42.75
N PRO A 383 -9.24 -14.50 42.06
CA PRO A 383 -7.81 -14.82 42.21
C PRO A 383 -6.87 -13.65 41.91
N GLU A 384 -7.26 -12.74 41.00
CA GLU A 384 -6.54 -11.50 40.66
C GLU A 384 -6.27 -10.63 41.89
N HIS A 385 -7.19 -10.67 42.83
CA HIS A 385 -7.23 -9.87 44.04
C HIS A 385 -6.61 -10.58 45.25
N ASP A 386 -6.48 -11.91 45.17
CA ASP A 386 -6.04 -12.78 46.25
C ASP A 386 -4.53 -13.13 46.14
N VAL A 387 -3.97 -13.08 44.93
CA VAL A 387 -2.57 -13.44 44.65
C VAL A 387 -1.56 -12.63 45.46
N LEU A 388 -1.73 -11.32 45.60
CA LEU A 388 -0.83 -10.49 46.39
C LEU A 388 -1.00 -10.77 47.89
N GLN A 389 -2.22 -11.03 48.35
CA GLN A 389 -2.50 -11.38 49.75
C GLN A 389 -1.90 -12.73 50.13
N VAL A 390 -1.85 -13.69 49.19
CA VAL A 390 -1.14 -14.96 49.37
C VAL A 390 0.35 -14.73 49.58
N VAL A 391 0.97 -13.86 48.77
CA VAL A 391 2.40 -13.51 48.91
C VAL A 391 2.68 -12.83 50.25
N ILE A 392 1.89 -11.80 50.60
CA ILE A 392 2.04 -11.09 51.87
C ILE A 392 1.92 -12.08 53.04
N ARG A 393 0.92 -12.94 53.00
CA ARG A 393 0.69 -13.95 54.05
C ARG A 393 1.88 -14.91 54.20
N ASP A 394 2.39 -15.44 53.09
CA ASP A 394 3.52 -16.37 53.12
C ASP A 394 4.80 -15.68 53.61
N ARG A 395 5.05 -14.44 53.19
CA ARG A 395 6.20 -13.64 53.61
C ARG A 395 6.17 -13.31 55.11
N GLU A 396 5.00 -12.93 55.65
CA GLU A 396 4.88 -12.51 57.05
C GLU A 396 4.82 -13.65 58.05
N ARG A 397 4.03 -14.69 57.76
CA ARG A 397 3.71 -15.74 58.74
C ARG A 397 4.14 -17.15 58.30
N GLY A 398 4.53 -17.30 57.05
CA GLY A 398 4.70 -18.60 56.41
C GLY A 398 3.37 -19.31 56.20
N LEU A 399 3.27 -20.07 55.11
CA LEU A 399 2.19 -21.01 54.89
C LEU A 399 2.67 -22.43 55.20
N SER A 400 2.02 -23.07 56.17
CA SER A 400 2.22 -24.49 56.46
C SER A 400 1.80 -25.36 55.27
N GLY A 401 2.29 -26.60 55.20
CA GLY A 401 1.91 -27.53 54.13
C GLY A 401 0.40 -27.80 54.06
N GLY A 402 -0.29 -27.78 55.21
CA GLY A 402 -1.74 -27.90 55.30
C GLY A 402 -2.45 -26.68 54.71
N GLU A 403 -2.01 -25.47 55.04
CA GLU A 403 -2.55 -24.22 54.47
C GLU A 403 -2.31 -24.14 52.96
N ARG A 404 -1.12 -24.49 52.49
CA ARG A 404 -0.81 -24.53 51.03
C ARG A 404 -1.73 -25.48 50.29
N ASN A 405 -1.94 -26.69 50.81
CA ASN A 405 -2.88 -27.67 50.23
C ASN A 405 -4.33 -27.18 50.25
N HIS A 406 -4.75 -26.53 51.35
CA HIS A 406 -6.08 -25.96 51.47
C HIS A 406 -6.33 -24.86 50.43
N ILE A 407 -5.41 -23.90 50.31
CA ILE A 407 -5.48 -22.84 49.31
C ILE A 407 -5.48 -23.44 47.90
N ALA A 408 -4.57 -24.38 47.59
CA ALA A 408 -4.49 -25.01 46.28
C ALA A 408 -5.80 -25.70 45.86
N ASN A 409 -6.43 -26.43 46.79
CA ASN A 409 -7.72 -27.08 46.52
C ASN A 409 -8.83 -26.06 46.24
N ARG A 410 -8.85 -24.93 46.95
CA ARG A 410 -9.80 -23.84 46.72
C ARG A 410 -9.57 -23.10 45.41
N VAL A 411 -8.31 -22.96 44.98
CA VAL A 411 -7.93 -22.39 43.69
C VAL A 411 -8.48 -23.26 42.56
N VAL A 412 -8.24 -24.58 42.62
CA VAL A 412 -8.71 -25.51 41.58
C VAL A 412 -10.24 -25.64 41.59
N ALA A 413 -10.87 -25.67 42.78
CA ALA A 413 -12.33 -25.78 42.89
C ALA A 413 -13.08 -24.53 42.39
N GLY A 414 -12.40 -23.39 42.23
CA GLY A 414 -13.00 -22.13 41.80
C GLY A 414 -12.94 -21.89 40.30
N VAL A 415 -12.34 -22.79 39.52
CA VAL A 415 -12.24 -22.66 38.06
C VAL A 415 -13.64 -22.45 37.46
N GLN A 416 -13.80 -21.33 36.76
CA GLN A 416 -15.07 -20.94 36.16
C GLN A 416 -15.41 -21.79 34.93
N PRO A 417 -16.70 -21.86 34.55
CA PRO A 417 -17.13 -22.46 33.29
C PRO A 417 -16.43 -21.84 32.06
N VAL A 418 -16.22 -22.67 31.04
CA VAL A 418 -15.56 -22.30 29.79
C VAL A 418 -16.25 -21.11 29.11
N GLY A 419 -15.46 -20.13 28.70
CA GLY A 419 -15.93 -19.03 27.85
C GLY A 419 -16.64 -17.89 28.60
N ASN A 420 -16.57 -17.84 29.92
CA ASN A 420 -16.96 -16.66 30.70
C ASN A 420 -16.08 -15.44 30.39
N HIS A 421 -16.58 -14.24 30.63
CA HIS A 421 -15.78 -13.02 30.53
C HIS A 421 -14.64 -13.04 31.56
N GLY A 422 -13.42 -12.69 31.16
CA GLY A 422 -12.23 -12.74 31.99
C GLY A 422 -11.72 -14.15 32.31
N CYS A 423 -12.18 -15.19 31.61
CA CYS A 423 -11.82 -16.59 31.94
C CYS A 423 -10.31 -16.87 31.82
N LEU A 424 -9.62 -16.30 30.83
CA LEU A 424 -8.19 -16.46 30.66
C LEU A 424 -7.40 -15.72 31.75
N GLU A 425 -7.86 -14.54 32.16
CA GLU A 425 -7.29 -13.78 33.27
C GLU A 425 -7.44 -14.54 34.60
N ASP A 426 -8.64 -15.04 34.91
CA ASP A 426 -8.91 -15.86 36.10
C ASP A 426 -7.99 -17.09 36.15
N LEU A 427 -7.85 -17.82 35.04
CA LEU A 427 -6.97 -18.98 34.95
C LEU A 427 -5.49 -18.62 35.13
N TYR A 428 -5.04 -17.50 34.57
CA TYR A 428 -3.68 -16.99 34.75
C TYR A 428 -3.40 -16.72 36.23
N TRP A 429 -4.28 -15.99 36.92
CA TRP A 429 -4.07 -15.68 38.34
C TRP A 429 -4.16 -16.90 39.25
N ARG A 430 -5.02 -17.88 38.93
CA ARG A 430 -5.04 -19.17 39.63
C ARG A 430 -3.72 -19.90 39.49
N TRP A 431 -3.16 -19.94 38.28
CA TRP A 431 -1.84 -20.52 38.05
C TRP A 431 -0.75 -19.79 38.86
N GLN A 432 -0.74 -18.45 38.84
CA GLN A 432 0.22 -17.66 39.62
C GLN A 432 0.15 -17.95 41.12
N ILE A 433 -1.05 -18.08 41.70
CA ILE A 433 -1.21 -18.46 43.10
C ILE A 433 -0.57 -19.83 43.38
N LEU A 434 -0.85 -20.83 42.54
CA LEU A 434 -0.33 -22.20 42.72
C LEU A 434 1.20 -22.27 42.65
N GLU A 435 1.82 -21.54 41.72
CA GLU A 435 3.28 -21.44 41.63
C GLU A 435 3.87 -20.79 42.90
N ARG A 436 3.29 -19.67 43.35
CA ARG A 436 3.78 -18.93 44.52
C ARG A 436 3.68 -19.72 45.83
N ILE A 437 2.64 -20.54 45.98
CA ILE A 437 2.52 -21.44 47.15
C ILE A 437 3.28 -22.76 46.97
N GLY A 438 4.04 -22.95 45.88
CA GLY A 438 4.86 -24.13 45.66
C GLY A 438 4.03 -25.40 45.47
N LYS A 439 2.95 -25.33 44.67
CA LYS A 439 2.02 -26.43 44.39
C LYS A 439 1.96 -26.79 42.90
N PRO A 440 3.10 -27.15 42.27
CA PRO A 440 3.16 -27.44 40.84
C PRO A 440 2.26 -28.62 40.45
N GLU A 441 2.04 -29.60 41.33
CA GLU A 441 1.16 -30.74 41.08
C GLU A 441 -0.31 -30.36 40.89
N HIS A 442 -0.72 -29.19 41.40
CA HIS A 442 -2.05 -28.64 41.18
C HIS A 442 -2.12 -27.78 39.92
N VAL A 443 -0.99 -27.24 39.44
CA VAL A 443 -0.92 -26.46 38.19
C VAL A 443 -1.34 -27.33 37.01
N ASP A 444 -0.89 -28.58 36.96
CA ASP A 444 -1.25 -29.52 35.88
C ASP A 444 -2.76 -29.79 35.80
N ARG A 445 -3.49 -29.64 36.91
CA ARG A 445 -4.95 -29.79 36.95
C ARG A 445 -5.68 -28.67 36.21
N LEU A 446 -5.02 -27.53 35.97
CA LEU A 446 -5.57 -26.41 35.20
C LEU A 446 -5.46 -26.64 33.68
N ALA A 447 -4.61 -27.57 33.21
CA ALA A 447 -4.27 -27.70 31.80
C ALA A 447 -5.48 -27.93 30.89
N ALA A 448 -6.43 -28.79 31.31
CA ALA A 448 -7.65 -29.04 30.55
C ALA A 448 -8.53 -27.78 30.42
N ALA A 449 -8.75 -27.08 31.53
CA ALA A 449 -9.54 -25.86 31.57
C ALA A 449 -8.88 -24.72 30.77
N VAL A 450 -7.55 -24.60 30.82
CA VAL A 450 -6.78 -23.65 30.02
C VAL A 450 -6.96 -23.93 28.54
N ARG A 451 -6.76 -25.18 28.11
CA ARG A 451 -6.93 -25.56 26.70
C ARG A 451 -8.35 -25.27 26.22
N GLU A 452 -9.37 -25.65 26.99
CA GLU A 452 -10.77 -25.40 26.64
C GLU A 452 -11.10 -23.91 26.52
N ASN A 453 -10.62 -23.08 27.45
CA ASN A 453 -10.86 -21.64 27.41
C ASN A 453 -10.10 -20.95 26.28
N LEU A 454 -8.85 -21.33 26.00
CA LEU A 454 -8.09 -20.83 24.85
C LEU A 454 -8.83 -21.08 23.54
N LEU A 455 -9.39 -22.29 23.36
CA LEU A 455 -10.16 -22.63 22.17
C LEU A 455 -11.50 -21.90 22.12
N ALA A 456 -12.17 -21.71 23.26
CA ALA A 456 -13.46 -21.04 23.33
C ALA A 456 -13.39 -19.52 23.11
N THR A 457 -12.23 -18.90 23.35
CA THR A 457 -12.00 -17.47 23.16
C THR A 457 -11.22 -17.13 21.89
N TRP A 458 -10.69 -18.13 21.18
CA TRP A 458 -10.02 -17.95 19.90
C TRP A 458 -10.95 -17.37 18.84
N ALA A 459 -10.58 -16.23 18.26
CA ALA A 459 -11.40 -15.45 17.36
C ALA A 459 -10.63 -15.10 16.08
N VAL A 460 -11.19 -15.48 14.93
CA VAL A 460 -10.56 -15.31 13.59
C VAL A 460 -11.33 -14.25 12.79
N GLN A 461 -10.61 -13.34 12.13
CA GLN A 461 -11.18 -12.28 11.28
C GLN A 461 -11.75 -12.85 9.97
N THR A 462 -12.77 -12.22 9.36
CA THR A 462 -13.54 -12.69 8.18
C THR A 462 -12.69 -13.19 7.01
N ASN A 463 -11.59 -12.51 6.74
CA ASN A 463 -10.62 -12.82 5.69
C ASN A 463 -9.69 -14.00 6.05
N GLY A 464 -9.70 -14.47 7.30
CA GLY A 464 -8.80 -15.52 7.81
C GLY A 464 -7.37 -15.06 8.05
N GLU A 465 -7.08 -13.76 7.91
CA GLU A 465 -5.70 -13.25 7.95
C GLU A 465 -5.23 -12.93 9.37
N LEU A 466 -6.15 -12.52 10.24
CA LEU A 466 -5.85 -12.11 11.62
C LEU A 466 -6.65 -12.95 12.60
N ALA A 467 -6.04 -13.27 13.74
CA ALA A 467 -6.75 -13.92 14.83
C ALA A 467 -6.20 -13.47 16.21
N CYS A 468 -7.05 -13.47 17.23
CA CYS A 468 -6.67 -13.14 18.59
C CYS A 468 -7.62 -13.78 19.61
N PHE A 469 -7.47 -13.46 20.90
CA PHE A 469 -8.30 -14.02 21.96
C PHE A 469 -9.27 -12.98 22.50
N ALA A 470 -10.56 -13.29 22.43
CA ALA A 470 -11.62 -12.46 23.00
C ALA A 470 -11.66 -12.57 24.53
N PRO A 471 -12.16 -11.56 25.26
CA PRO A 471 -12.26 -11.61 26.71
C PRO A 471 -13.25 -12.66 27.23
N GLY A 472 -14.13 -13.19 26.38
CA GLY A 472 -15.01 -14.32 26.70
C GLY A 472 -15.83 -14.73 25.49
N SER A 473 -16.34 -15.96 25.50
CA SER A 473 -17.21 -16.49 24.43
C SER A 473 -18.52 -15.70 24.29
N ALA A 474 -18.96 -15.04 25.36
CA ALA A 474 -20.15 -14.18 25.36
C ALA A 474 -19.94 -12.80 24.73
N SER A 475 -18.69 -12.37 24.64
CA SER A 475 -18.31 -11.16 23.90
C SER A 475 -18.28 -11.39 22.39
N LEU A 476 -18.35 -12.66 21.95
CA LEU A 476 -18.64 -13.06 20.59
C LEU A 476 -20.18 -13.08 20.41
N LEU A 477 -20.70 -12.41 19.38
CA LEU A 477 -22.13 -12.42 19.07
C LEU A 477 -22.62 -13.88 18.88
N PRO A 478 -23.90 -14.19 19.13
CA PRO A 478 -24.43 -15.54 18.94
C PRO A 478 -24.18 -16.15 17.55
N SER A 479 -24.07 -15.31 16.52
CA SER A 479 -23.70 -15.70 15.15
C SER A 479 -22.20 -15.97 14.92
N GLU A 480 -21.35 -15.58 15.88
CA GLU A 480 -19.88 -15.63 15.84
C GLU A 480 -19.32 -16.80 16.67
N ARG A 481 -20.13 -17.40 17.55
CA ARG A 481 -19.79 -18.62 18.29
C ARG A 481 -19.74 -19.88 17.42
N ILE A 482 -20.33 -19.83 16.22
CA ILE A 482 -20.34 -20.92 15.24
C ILE A 482 -19.46 -20.51 14.06
N ALA A 483 -18.14 -20.67 14.19
CA ALA A 483 -17.17 -20.73 13.09
C ALA A 483 -17.39 -19.72 11.95
N ARG A 484 -17.85 -18.50 12.25
CA ARG A 484 -18.00 -17.44 11.26
C ARG A 484 -17.11 -16.26 11.60
N PRO A 485 -16.23 -15.89 10.67
CA PRO A 485 -15.10 -15.05 11.01
C PRO A 485 -15.49 -13.56 11.14
N LEU A 486 -14.91 -12.84 12.11
CA LEU A 486 -15.28 -11.49 12.56
C LEU A 486 -14.91 -10.39 11.57
N LYS A 487 -15.79 -9.41 11.30
CA LYS A 487 -15.48 -8.34 10.33
C LYS A 487 -14.24 -7.52 10.74
N HIS A 488 -14.13 -7.19 12.02
CA HIS A 488 -13.00 -6.45 12.58
C HIS A 488 -12.64 -6.98 13.97
N LEU A 489 -11.35 -7.24 14.19
CA LEU A 489 -10.80 -7.48 15.52
C LEU A 489 -10.44 -6.12 16.14
N THR A 490 -10.65 -5.98 17.45
CA THR A 490 -10.42 -4.71 18.17
C THR A 490 -9.13 -4.74 18.97
N PHE A 491 -8.52 -3.57 19.21
CA PHE A 491 -7.33 -3.42 20.05
C PHE A 491 -7.63 -3.69 21.54
N VAL A 492 -8.89 -3.60 21.94
CA VAL A 492 -9.36 -3.83 23.33
C VAL A 492 -9.14 -5.28 23.78
N TRP A 493 -8.91 -6.20 22.84
CA TRP A 493 -8.70 -7.63 23.15
C TRP A 493 -7.22 -7.97 23.39
N LEU A 494 -6.32 -6.97 23.39
CA LEU A 494 -4.90 -7.19 23.64
C LEU A 494 -4.64 -7.77 25.03
N ASP A 495 -5.35 -7.31 26.07
CA ASP A 495 -5.18 -7.83 27.44
C ASP A 495 -5.54 -9.32 27.54
N SER A 496 -6.65 -9.73 26.90
CA SER A 496 -7.03 -11.15 26.84
C SER A 496 -6.06 -11.99 26.03
N THR A 497 -5.49 -11.39 24.97
CA THR A 497 -4.44 -12.00 24.15
C THR A 497 -3.13 -12.15 24.93
N ASP A 498 -2.78 -11.19 25.79
CA ASP A 498 -1.64 -11.27 26.70
C ASP A 498 -1.76 -12.48 27.64
N PHE A 499 -2.88 -12.59 28.36
CA PHE A 499 -3.13 -13.75 29.23
C PHE A 499 -3.10 -15.07 28.45
N ALA A 500 -3.65 -15.11 27.24
CA ALA A 500 -3.59 -16.28 26.38
C ALA A 500 -2.15 -16.68 26.04
N VAL A 501 -1.31 -15.72 25.65
CA VAL A 501 0.11 -15.96 25.33
C VAL A 501 0.88 -16.45 26.55
N ARG A 502 0.64 -15.87 27.74
CA ARG A 502 1.25 -16.34 29.00
C ARG A 502 0.84 -17.78 29.32
N LEU A 503 -0.43 -18.11 29.17
CA LEU A 503 -0.95 -19.47 29.38
C LEU A 503 -0.39 -20.46 28.35
N MET A 504 -0.34 -20.09 27.07
CA MET A 504 0.26 -20.91 26.01
C MET A 504 1.74 -21.18 26.25
N ALA A 505 2.49 -20.18 26.75
CA ALA A 505 3.89 -20.35 27.10
C ALA A 505 4.09 -21.41 28.21
N ARG A 506 3.15 -21.52 29.15
CA ARG A 506 3.24 -22.48 30.28
C ARG A 506 2.65 -23.86 29.98
N PHE A 507 1.49 -23.90 29.32
CA PHE A 507 0.68 -25.11 29.13
C PHE A 507 0.78 -25.69 27.70
N GLY A 508 1.51 -25.00 26.81
CA GLY A 508 1.64 -25.36 25.40
C GLY A 508 0.58 -24.69 24.53
N VAL A 509 0.92 -24.57 23.23
CA VAL A 509 0.03 -24.02 22.21
C VAL A 509 -0.95 -25.10 21.74
N PRO A 510 -2.27 -24.88 21.80
CA PRO A 510 -3.23 -25.81 21.19
C PRO A 510 -3.04 -25.88 19.67
N GLU A 511 -3.11 -27.07 19.09
CA GLU A 511 -2.91 -27.29 17.64
C GLU A 511 -3.86 -26.50 16.74
N GLN A 512 -5.03 -26.11 17.26
CA GLN A 512 -6.03 -25.33 16.53
C GLN A 512 -5.72 -23.82 16.49
N VAL A 513 -4.76 -23.35 17.29
CA VAL A 513 -4.34 -21.95 17.32
C VAL A 513 -3.30 -21.73 16.25
N ASP A 514 -3.64 -20.92 15.25
CA ASP A 514 -2.71 -20.52 14.20
C ASP A 514 -1.83 -19.37 14.69
N LEU A 515 -0.58 -19.69 15.03
CA LEU A 515 0.39 -18.72 15.50
C LEU A 515 0.75 -17.67 14.45
N VAL A 516 0.60 -17.97 13.15
CA VAL A 516 0.84 -16.99 12.07
C VAL A 516 -0.25 -15.92 12.07
N GLN A 517 -1.51 -16.32 12.20
CA GLN A 517 -2.64 -15.37 12.26
C GLN A 517 -2.59 -14.52 13.54
N LEU A 518 -2.15 -15.10 14.65
CA LEU A 518 -1.90 -14.37 15.90
C LEU A 518 -0.75 -13.37 15.75
N SER A 519 0.36 -13.79 15.14
CA SER A 519 1.51 -12.93 14.81
C SER A 519 1.05 -11.73 13.98
N ALA A 520 0.29 -11.96 12.90
CA ALA A 520 -0.20 -10.89 12.04
C ALA A 520 -1.12 -9.90 12.78
N TYR A 521 -1.96 -10.38 13.71
CA TYR A 521 -2.76 -9.50 14.57
C TYR A 521 -1.89 -8.62 15.46
N LEU A 522 -0.91 -9.23 16.15
CA LEU A 522 0.00 -8.51 17.05
C LEU A 522 0.89 -7.52 16.29
N GLU A 523 1.36 -7.90 15.11
CA GLU A 523 2.10 -7.01 14.21
C GLU A 523 1.27 -5.77 13.87
N LYS A 524 0.01 -5.98 13.48
CA LYS A 524 -0.93 -4.89 13.18
C LYS A 524 -1.24 -4.01 14.40
N MET A 525 -1.32 -4.59 15.59
CA MET A 525 -1.55 -3.82 16.83
C MET A 525 -0.30 -3.08 17.31
N GLY A 526 0.89 -3.59 16.98
CA GLY A 526 2.18 -2.93 17.25
C GLY A 526 2.56 -1.85 16.24
N GLN A 527 1.70 -1.57 15.27
CA GLN A 527 1.94 -0.54 14.25
C GLN A 527 1.76 0.88 14.81
N HIS A 528 2.86 1.63 14.89
CA HIS A 528 2.87 3.02 15.35
C HIS A 528 3.34 3.98 14.24
N TYR A 529 3.04 5.27 14.39
CA TYR A 529 3.55 6.30 13.48
C TYR A 529 5.02 6.59 13.78
N GLY A 530 5.91 6.51 12.79
CA GLY A 530 7.36 6.61 13.03
C GLY A 530 7.86 7.95 13.60
N PHE A 531 7.03 8.99 13.61
CA PHE A 531 7.34 10.29 14.22
C PHE A 531 6.83 10.44 15.66
N LYS A 532 6.16 9.41 16.21
CA LYS A 532 5.55 9.42 17.54
C LYS A 532 6.09 8.25 18.35
N ASP A 533 6.40 8.47 19.61
CA ASP A 533 6.76 7.38 20.51
C ASP A 533 5.62 6.35 20.61
N PRO A 534 5.97 5.06 20.69
CA PRO A 534 4.98 4.01 20.82
C PRO A 534 4.23 4.15 22.15
N SER A 535 2.92 3.90 22.09
CA SER A 535 2.08 3.76 23.28
C SER A 535 2.33 2.43 23.99
N ALA A 536 1.88 2.33 25.25
CA ALA A 536 1.96 1.10 26.03
C ALA A 536 1.34 -0.11 25.32
N TYR A 537 0.20 0.09 24.64
CA TYR A 537 -0.47 -0.97 23.86
C TYR A 537 0.37 -1.42 22.65
N GLU A 538 0.97 -0.47 21.92
CA GLU A 538 1.83 -0.80 20.77
C GLU A 538 3.08 -1.55 21.25
N ALA A 539 3.70 -1.12 22.36
CA ALA A 539 4.83 -1.80 22.97
C ALA A 539 4.48 -3.21 23.49
N GLN A 540 3.32 -3.37 24.14
CA GLN A 540 2.83 -4.68 24.58
C GLN A 540 2.55 -5.61 23.40
N ALA A 541 1.94 -5.12 22.33
CA ALA A 541 1.72 -5.90 21.12
C ALA A 541 3.05 -6.33 20.47
N GLY A 542 4.04 -5.45 20.41
CA GLY A 542 5.39 -5.76 19.94
C GLY A 542 6.09 -6.83 20.77
N ALA A 543 6.05 -6.71 22.10
CA ALA A 543 6.62 -7.71 23.00
C ALA A 543 5.92 -9.08 22.88
N LEU A 544 4.59 -9.07 22.78
CA LEU A 544 3.80 -10.28 22.56
C LEU A 544 4.10 -10.93 21.21
N HIS A 545 4.25 -10.12 20.16
CA HIS A 545 4.59 -10.59 18.82
C HIS A 545 5.87 -11.41 18.86
N GLU A 546 6.94 -10.85 19.43
CA GLU A 546 8.23 -11.52 19.56
C GLU A 546 8.16 -12.77 20.45
N ARG A 547 7.34 -12.76 21.50
CA ARG A 547 7.11 -13.95 22.31
C ARG A 547 6.42 -15.07 21.53
N VAL A 548 5.45 -14.73 20.68
CA VAL A 548 4.71 -15.70 19.85
C VAL A 548 5.60 -16.29 18.75
N THR A 549 6.50 -15.51 18.15
CA THR A 549 7.44 -16.04 17.14
C THR A 549 8.43 -17.04 17.74
N GLY A 550 8.70 -16.95 19.04
CA GLY A 550 9.51 -17.91 19.79
C GLY A 550 8.80 -19.23 20.15
N PHE A 551 7.50 -19.38 19.91
CA PHE A 551 6.77 -20.58 20.29
C PHE A 551 7.09 -21.79 19.40
N PRO A 552 7.15 -23.02 19.98
CA PRO A 552 7.23 -24.24 19.20
C PRO A 552 6.09 -24.35 18.20
N GLY A 553 6.40 -24.58 16.93
CA GLY A 553 5.40 -24.68 15.86
C GLY A 553 5.12 -23.36 15.14
N TRP A 554 5.63 -22.22 15.63
CA TRP A 554 5.67 -21.02 14.81
C TRP A 554 6.56 -21.28 13.60
N ARG A 555 6.08 -20.89 12.42
CA ARG A 555 6.81 -20.97 11.17
C ARG A 555 6.77 -19.57 10.59
N SER A 556 7.94 -19.05 10.24
CA SER A 556 7.99 -17.84 9.42
C SER A 556 7.15 -18.11 8.18
N VAL A 557 6.19 -17.23 7.88
CA VAL A 557 5.52 -17.25 6.59
C VAL A 557 6.64 -17.24 5.56
N ALA A 558 6.73 -18.30 4.75
CA ALA A 558 7.74 -18.37 3.71
C ALA A 558 7.68 -17.05 2.93
N PRO A 559 8.83 -16.41 2.65
CA PRO A 559 8.83 -15.16 1.91
C PRO A 559 7.94 -15.36 0.71
N ASP A 560 7.00 -14.44 0.56
CA ASP A 560 6.03 -14.43 -0.51
C ASP A 560 6.72 -14.89 -1.80
N PRO A 561 6.24 -15.96 -2.48
CA PRO A 561 6.88 -16.44 -3.69
C PRO A 561 7.16 -15.24 -4.61
N ILE A 562 8.28 -15.23 -5.32
CA ILE A 562 8.71 -14.04 -6.09
C ILE A 562 7.59 -13.43 -6.97
N TRP A 563 6.64 -14.25 -7.40
CA TRP A 563 5.41 -13.84 -8.07
C TRP A 563 4.47 -12.96 -7.24
N THR A 564 4.23 -13.25 -5.95
CA THR A 564 3.47 -12.34 -5.07
C THR A 564 4.25 -11.06 -4.79
N THR A 565 5.57 -11.11 -4.63
CA THR A 565 6.39 -9.88 -4.57
C THR A 565 6.28 -9.06 -5.86
N LEU A 566 6.37 -9.69 -7.03
CA LEU A 566 6.19 -9.03 -8.34
C LEU A 566 4.77 -8.49 -8.52
N LEU A 567 3.76 -9.20 -8.03
CA LEU A 567 2.37 -8.71 -8.00
C LEU A 567 2.23 -7.52 -7.06
N ASN A 568 2.93 -7.49 -5.92
CA ASN A 568 2.95 -6.34 -5.01
C ASN A 568 3.69 -5.14 -5.64
N LEU A 569 4.69 -5.38 -6.49
CA LEU A 569 5.44 -4.36 -7.23
C LEU A 569 4.84 -4.01 -8.61
N ARG A 570 3.73 -4.62 -9.02
CA ARG A 570 3.19 -4.50 -10.39
C ARG A 570 2.92 -3.07 -10.83
N MET A 571 2.44 -2.21 -9.91
CA MET A 571 2.16 -0.80 -10.21
C MET A 571 3.43 -0.02 -10.50
N LEU A 572 4.52 -0.33 -9.78
CA LEU A 572 5.84 0.24 -10.08
C LEU A 572 6.34 -0.24 -11.43
N LEU A 573 6.20 -1.53 -11.74
CA LEU A 573 6.59 -2.09 -13.04
C LEU A 573 5.83 -1.42 -14.20
N TYR A 574 4.51 -1.25 -14.07
CA TYR A 574 3.69 -0.55 -15.06
C TYR A 574 4.08 0.93 -15.21
N GLY A 575 4.33 1.62 -14.10
CA GLY A 575 4.82 2.99 -14.10
C GLY A 575 6.16 3.13 -14.81
N SER A 576 7.14 2.28 -14.46
CA SER A 576 8.46 2.25 -15.07
C SER A 576 8.38 1.99 -16.59
N ALA A 577 7.56 1.03 -17.01
CA ALA A 577 7.36 0.74 -18.44
C ALA A 577 6.78 1.95 -19.19
N LEU A 578 5.77 2.62 -18.60
CA LEU A 578 5.18 3.82 -19.17
C LEU A 578 6.20 4.96 -19.30
N ILE A 579 7.00 5.20 -18.26
CA ILE A 579 8.07 6.22 -18.26
C ILE A 579 9.09 5.93 -19.35
N LEU A 580 9.60 4.70 -19.42
CA LEU A 580 10.56 4.29 -20.45
C LEU A 580 10.00 4.51 -21.85
N PHE A 581 8.72 4.23 -22.06
CA PHE A 581 8.07 4.44 -23.35
C PHE A 581 7.90 5.93 -23.70
N CYS A 582 7.48 6.77 -22.75
CA CYS A 582 7.39 8.22 -22.93
C CYS A 582 8.76 8.85 -23.22
N VAL A 583 9.80 8.44 -22.49
CA VAL A 583 11.18 8.90 -22.70
C VAL A 583 11.68 8.44 -24.07
N PHE A 584 11.45 7.18 -24.44
CA PHE A 584 11.85 6.65 -25.74
C PHE A 584 11.19 7.38 -26.91
N VAL A 585 9.88 7.64 -26.84
CA VAL A 585 9.16 8.38 -27.89
C VAL A 585 9.62 9.83 -27.97
N THR A 586 9.84 10.49 -26.83
CA THR A 586 10.41 11.84 -26.79
C THR A 586 11.81 11.86 -27.43
N TRP A 587 12.68 10.92 -27.06
CA TRP A 587 14.02 10.82 -27.59
C TRP A 587 14.06 10.53 -29.10
N ARG A 588 13.12 9.72 -29.61
CA ARG A 588 13.02 9.39 -31.04
C ARG A 588 12.33 10.45 -31.89
N ALA A 589 11.64 11.42 -31.29
CA ALA A 589 11.01 12.49 -32.02
C ALA A 589 12.06 13.37 -32.75
N PRO A 590 11.72 13.87 -33.96
CA PRO A 590 12.64 14.66 -34.76
C PRO A 590 12.94 15.99 -34.07
N ARG A 591 14.19 16.43 -34.19
CA ARG A 591 14.62 17.73 -33.66
C ARG A 591 13.90 18.86 -34.39
N SER A 592 13.68 19.95 -33.68
CA SER A 592 13.10 21.16 -34.24
C SER A 592 14.03 21.67 -35.36
N PRO A 593 13.52 21.98 -36.56
CA PRO A 593 14.35 22.56 -37.60
C PRO A 593 14.91 23.89 -37.09
N ILE A 594 16.24 24.04 -37.15
CA ILE A 594 16.92 25.30 -36.81
C ILE A 594 16.37 26.35 -37.79
N PRO A 595 15.85 27.49 -37.31
CA PRO A 595 15.38 28.55 -38.20
C PRO A 595 16.51 28.96 -39.16
N LEU A 596 16.24 28.93 -40.47
CA LEU A 596 17.20 29.27 -41.52
C LEU A 596 17.78 30.69 -41.37
N GLU A 597 17.09 31.57 -40.65
CA GLU A 597 17.57 32.92 -40.30
C GLU A 597 18.83 32.91 -39.40
N GLN A 598 19.11 31.82 -38.68
CA GLN A 598 20.35 31.67 -37.90
C GLN A 598 21.52 31.08 -38.70
N THR A 599 21.25 30.42 -39.84
CA THR A 599 22.28 29.88 -40.74
C THR A 599 22.68 30.85 -41.85
N ALA A 600 21.87 31.89 -42.12
CA ALA A 600 22.16 32.92 -43.12
C ALA A 600 23.15 34.00 -42.63
N GLY A 601 23.69 33.86 -41.41
CA GLY A 601 24.69 34.74 -40.82
C GLY A 601 26.07 34.10 -40.64
N ILE A 602 26.40 33.06 -41.43
CA ILE A 602 27.75 32.48 -41.53
C ILE A 602 28.30 32.77 -42.91
#